data_AF-A0A418MY19-F1
#
_entry.id   AF-A0A418MY19-F1
#
_cell.length_a   1.000
_cell.length_b   1.000
_cell.length_c   1.000
_cell.angle_alpha   90.00
_cell.angle_beta   90.00
_cell.angle_gamma   90.00
#
_symmetry.space_group_name_H-M   'P 1'
#
loop_
_entity.id
_entity.type
_entity.pdbx_description
1 polymer ?
#
loop_
_entity_poly.entity_id
_entity_poly.type
_entity_poly.pdbx_seq_one_letter_code
_entity_poly.pdbx_strand_id
1 'polypeptide(L)'
;MQIFEERLTLRELIRRRIHQEVAEHNAATPAPRRLLVQPTPTERALNGEPAERSHRRVDAARQVALAEEAFGRNGFVVLVGDRQAEELDDEVDLRRDTEVIFLKLVPLVGG
;
A
#
# COMPACT_ATOMS: atom_id res chain seq x y z
N MET A 1 13.17 -1.52 -29.83
CA MET A 1 13.15 -1.27 -28.37
C MET A 1 11.87 -0.49 -28.10
N GLN A 2 10.85 -1.10 -27.47
CA GLN A 2 9.57 -0.42 -27.25
C GLN A 2 9.72 0.57 -26.09
N ILE A 3 9.82 1.86 -26.38
CA ILE A 3 9.73 2.88 -25.34
C ILE A 3 8.28 2.86 -24.83
N PHE A 4 8.10 2.55 -23.55
CA PHE A 4 6.79 2.61 -22.89
C PHE A 4 6.73 4.01 -22.29
N GLU A 5 5.96 4.88 -22.92
CA GLU A 5 5.62 6.21 -22.44
C GLU A 5 4.12 6.18 -22.16
N GLU A 6 3.76 6.29 -20.88
CA GLU A 6 2.38 6.36 -20.45
C GLU A 6 2.16 7.66 -19.69
N ARG A 7 1.18 8.45 -20.14
CA ARG A 7 0.73 9.65 -19.44
C ARG A 7 -0.56 9.34 -18.72
N LEU A 8 -0.59 9.57 -17.42
CA LEU A 8 -1.74 9.31 -16.56
C LEU A 8 -1.73 10.27 -15.38
N THR A 9 -2.84 10.34 -14.63
CA THR A 9 -2.90 11.21 -13.46
C THR A 9 -2.26 10.55 -12.23
N LEU A 10 -1.75 11.35 -11.28
CA LEU A 10 -1.25 10.82 -10.01
C LEU A 10 -2.27 9.91 -9.30
N ARG A 11 -3.56 10.26 -9.37
CA ARG A 11 -4.67 9.46 -8.84
C ARG A 11 -4.66 8.04 -9.41
N GLU A 12 -4.53 7.92 -10.72
CA GLU A 12 -4.50 6.61 -11.39
C GLU A 12 -3.20 5.86 -11.07
N LEU A 13 -2.08 6.58 -10.93
CA LEU A 13 -0.82 5.99 -10.47
C LEU A 13 -0.97 5.34 -9.09
N ILE A 14 -1.51 6.08 -8.12
CA ILE A 14 -1.75 5.63 -6.75
C ILE A 14 -2.69 4.41 -6.76
N ARG A 15 -3.78 4.49 -7.52
CA ARG A 15 -4.74 3.39 -7.67
C ARG A 15 -4.04 2.11 -8.13
N ARG A 16 -3.30 2.16 -9.24
CA ARG A 16 -2.61 0.98 -9.79
C ARG A 16 -1.61 0.40 -8.80
N ARG A 17 -0.80 1.25 -8.15
CA ARG A 17 0.18 0.82 -7.16
C ARG A 17 -0.49 0.07 -5.99
N ILE A 18 -1.58 0.60 -5.46
CA ILE A 18 -2.31 -0.02 -4.36
C ILE A 18 -2.98 -1.33 -4.77
N HIS A 19 -3.58 -1.37 -5.96
CA HIS A 19 -4.17 -2.62 -6.47
C HIS A 19 -3.12 -3.72 -6.60
N GLN A 20 -1.94 -3.40 -7.10
CA GLN A 20 -0.81 -4.34 -7.16
C GLN A 20 -0.39 -4.79 -5.76
N GLU A 21 -0.13 -3.85 -4.85
CA GLU A 21 0.30 -4.15 -3.47
C GLU A 21 -0.72 -5.02 -2.72
N VAL A 22 -2.02 -4.71 -2.86
CA VAL A 22 -3.10 -5.47 -2.23
C VAL A 22 -3.23 -6.86 -2.86
N ALA A 23 -3.05 -7.00 -4.18
CA ALA A 23 -3.04 -8.30 -4.83
C ALA A 23 -1.86 -9.15 -4.34
N GLU A 24 -0.66 -8.57 -4.27
CA GLU A 24 0.55 -9.21 -3.74
C GLU A 24 0.36 -9.63 -2.28
N HIS A 25 -0.17 -8.73 -1.44
CA HIS A 25 -0.45 -9.00 -0.03
C HIS A 25 -1.48 -10.11 0.17
N ASN A 26 -2.59 -10.06 -0.58
CA ASN A 26 -3.65 -11.06 -0.49
C ASN A 26 -3.23 -12.42 -1.07
N ALA A 27 -2.29 -12.44 -2.01
CA ALA A 27 -1.73 -13.67 -2.59
C ALA A 27 -0.62 -14.29 -1.73
N ALA A 28 0.03 -13.50 -0.86
CA ALA A 28 1.06 -14.00 0.03
C ALA A 28 0.47 -15.01 1.04
N THR A 29 0.78 -16.29 0.85
CA THR A 29 0.42 -17.35 1.81
C THR A 29 1.06 -17.04 3.17
N PRO A 30 0.29 -16.98 4.28
CA PRO A 30 0.86 -16.70 5.57
C PRO A 30 1.84 -17.82 5.95
N ALA A 31 3.10 -17.45 6.21
CA ALA A 31 4.04 -18.37 6.82
C ALA A 31 3.42 -18.88 8.14
N PRO A 32 3.49 -20.20 8.44
CA PRO A 32 2.99 -20.70 9.70
C PRO A 32 3.69 -19.96 10.83
N ARG A 33 2.90 -19.27 11.67
CA ARG A 33 3.42 -18.58 12.85
C ARG A 33 4.16 -19.63 13.69
N ARG A 34 5.48 -19.49 13.85
CA ARG A 34 6.26 -20.25 14.84
C ARG A 34 5.87 -19.73 16.22
N LEU A 35 4.78 -20.25 16.76
CA LEU A 35 4.47 -20.04 18.17
C LEU A 35 5.47 -20.86 19.01
N LEU A 36 6.06 -20.23 20.02
CA LEU A 36 6.94 -20.88 20.99
C LEU A 36 6.19 -21.87 21.91
N VAL A 37 4.86 -21.81 21.90
CA VAL A 37 3.98 -22.60 22.77
C VAL A 37 2.73 -22.99 21.98
N GLN A 38 2.29 -24.24 22.06
CA GLN A 38 1.00 -24.65 21.50
C GLN A 38 -0.13 -24.22 22.44
N PRO A 39 -1.11 -23.43 21.97
CA PRO A 39 -2.27 -23.06 22.79
C PRO A 39 -3.11 -24.29 23.15
N THR A 40 -3.54 -24.35 24.40
CA THR A 40 -4.45 -25.37 24.94
C THR A 40 -5.84 -25.29 24.28
N PRO A 41 -6.66 -26.36 24.34
CA PRO A 41 -8.01 -26.34 23.79
C PRO A 41 -8.88 -25.19 24.32
N THR A 42 -8.75 -24.85 25.61
CA THR A 42 -9.44 -23.74 26.25
C THR A 42 -8.96 -22.39 25.73
N GLU A 43 -7.65 -22.20 25.57
CA GLU A 43 -7.10 -20.98 24.97
C GLU A 43 -7.50 -20.82 23.50
N ARG A 44 -7.63 -21.91 22.73
CA ARG A 44 -8.13 -21.85 21.34
C ARG A 44 -9.59 -21.42 21.27
N ALA A 45 -10.45 -21.95 22.14
CA ALA A 45 -11.85 -21.55 22.20
C ALA A 45 -12.02 -20.08 22.60
N LEU A 46 -11.19 -19.57 23.53
CA LEU A 46 -11.19 -18.15 23.92
C LEU A 46 -10.59 -17.23 22.85
N ASN A 47 -9.66 -17.73 22.03
CA ASN A 47 -8.99 -16.96 20.99
C ASN A 47 -9.70 -16.99 19.62
N GLY A 48 -10.71 -17.84 19.42
CA GLY A 48 -11.37 -18.08 18.14
C GLY A 48 -10.60 -19.09 17.26
N GLU A 49 -11.29 -19.70 16.29
CA GLU A 49 -10.71 -20.66 15.35
C GLU A 49 -9.51 -20.02 14.61
N PRO A 50 -8.33 -20.68 14.52
CA PRO A 50 -7.16 -20.13 13.84
C PRO A 50 -7.42 -19.76 12.37
N ALA A 51 -8.42 -20.39 11.75
CA ALA A 51 -8.89 -20.12 10.39
C ALA A 51 -9.53 -18.72 10.24
N GLU A 52 -10.13 -18.17 11.29
CA GLU A 52 -10.75 -16.83 11.27
C GLU A 52 -9.71 -15.71 11.42
N ARG A 53 -8.52 -16.03 11.93
CA ARG A 53 -7.33 -15.15 11.91
C ARG A 53 -6.50 -15.33 10.63
N SER A 54 -7.01 -16.09 9.64
CA SER A 54 -6.52 -15.98 8.27
C SER A 54 -6.60 -14.52 7.87
N HIS A 55 -5.51 -13.97 7.33
CA HIS A 55 -5.39 -12.56 7.02
C HIS A 55 -6.67 -12.06 6.33
N ARG A 56 -7.40 -11.17 7.00
CA ARG A 56 -8.59 -10.56 6.42
C ARG A 56 -8.14 -9.91 5.12
N ARG A 57 -8.62 -10.43 3.99
CA ARG A 57 -8.26 -9.91 2.66
C ARG A 57 -8.44 -8.40 2.67
N VAL A 58 -7.40 -7.69 2.25
CA VAL A 58 -7.43 -6.25 2.15
C VAL A 58 -8.27 -5.88 0.93
N ASP A 59 -9.21 -4.95 1.12
CA ASP A 59 -10.03 -4.38 0.05
C ASP A 59 -9.27 -3.24 -0.63
N ALA A 60 -8.91 -3.43 -1.90
CA ALA A 60 -8.16 -2.45 -2.67
C ALA A 60 -8.90 -1.12 -2.82
N ALA A 61 -10.21 -1.13 -3.09
CA ALA A 61 -10.97 0.11 -3.30
C ALA A 61 -10.98 0.97 -2.04
N ARG A 62 -11.11 0.32 -0.86
CA ARG A 62 -11.00 1.02 0.42
C ARG A 62 -9.60 1.59 0.66
N GLN A 63 -8.54 0.86 0.30
CA GLN A 63 -7.17 1.37 0.45
C GLN A 63 -6.89 2.55 -0.48
N VAL A 64 -7.41 2.54 -1.71
CA VAL A 64 -7.29 3.66 -2.64
C VAL A 64 -7.94 4.92 -2.06
N ALA A 65 -9.17 4.81 -1.56
CA ALA A 65 -9.85 5.96 -0.94
C ALA A 65 -9.06 6.53 0.25
N LEU A 66 -8.50 5.66 1.11
CA LEU A 66 -7.66 6.09 2.23
C LEU A 66 -6.37 6.77 1.78
N ALA A 67 -5.75 6.29 0.70
CA ALA A 67 -4.53 6.88 0.17
C ALA A 67 -4.78 8.24 -0.50
N GLU A 68 -5.88 8.37 -1.26
CA GLU A 68 -6.29 9.66 -1.84
C GLU A 68 -6.54 10.70 -0.74
N GLU A 69 -7.26 10.32 0.34
CA GLU A 69 -7.47 11.21 1.50
C GLU A 69 -6.15 11.56 2.19
N ALA A 70 -5.29 10.57 2.44
CA ALA A 70 -4.02 10.80 3.12
C ALA A 70 -3.08 11.69 2.30
N PHE A 71 -3.05 11.55 0.98
CA PHE A 71 -2.28 12.43 0.10
C PHE A 71 -2.75 13.88 0.24
N GLY A 72 -4.06 14.12 0.12
CA GLY A 72 -4.64 15.47 0.26
C GLY A 72 -4.49 16.09 1.65
N ARG A 73 -4.18 15.28 2.66
CA ARG A 73 -3.89 15.72 4.05
C ARG A 73 -2.40 15.79 4.37
N ASN A 74 -1.54 15.73 3.36
CA ASN A 74 -0.08 15.74 3.50
C ASN A 74 0.42 14.59 4.41
N GLY A 75 -0.19 13.40 4.31
CA GLY A 75 0.26 12.19 5.01
C GLY A 75 1.48 11.55 4.35
N PHE A 76 1.68 11.80 3.07
CA PHE A 76 2.85 11.39 2.30
C PHE A 76 3.03 12.29 1.08
N VAL A 77 4.21 12.24 0.47
CA VAL A 77 4.51 12.90 -0.82
C VAL A 77 4.87 11.85 -1.87
N VAL A 78 4.63 12.17 -3.13
CA VAL A 78 5.01 11.33 -4.27
C VAL A 78 5.98 12.09 -5.15
N LEU A 79 7.12 11.48 -5.42
CA LEU A 79 8.13 11.98 -6.35
C LEU A 79 8.07 11.12 -7.62
N VAL A 80 8.02 11.77 -8.78
CA VAL A 80 8.09 11.16 -10.11
C VAL A 80 9.34 11.70 -10.79
N GLY A 81 10.38 10.86 -10.87
CA GLY A 81 11.74 11.31 -11.11
C GLY A 81 12.17 12.30 -10.01
N ASP A 82 12.60 13.49 -10.41
CA ASP A 82 13.04 14.55 -9.50
C ASP A 82 11.95 15.57 -9.16
N ARG A 83 10.69 15.32 -9.55
CA ARG A 83 9.58 16.26 -9.35
C ARG A 83 8.57 15.70 -8.35
N GLN A 84 8.22 16.51 -7.36
CA GLN A 84 7.10 16.22 -6.48
C GLN A 84 5.78 16.51 -7.20
N ALA A 85 4.83 15.58 -7.12
CA ALA A 85 3.45 15.82 -7.54
C ALA A 85 2.69 16.53 -6.42
N GLU A 86 1.87 17.52 -6.78
CA GLU A 86 1.19 18.42 -5.84
C GLU A 86 -0.29 18.06 -5.71
N GLU A 87 -0.94 17.69 -6.81
CA GLU A 87 -2.36 17.36 -6.86
C GLU A 87 -2.61 15.95 -7.42
N LEU A 88 -3.73 15.35 -7.03
CA LEU A 88 -4.12 14.01 -7.51
C LEU A 88 -4.40 13.99 -9.02
N ASP A 89 -4.80 15.13 -9.58
CA ASP A 89 -5.15 15.23 -10.99
C ASP A 89 -3.95 15.70 -11.85
N ASP A 90 -2.78 15.88 -11.25
CA ASP A 90 -1.53 16.16 -11.97
C ASP A 90 -1.21 15.06 -12.97
N GLU A 91 -0.96 15.46 -14.23
CA GLU A 91 -0.46 14.54 -15.24
C GLU A 91 1.00 14.18 -14.97
N VAL A 92 1.27 12.88 -14.89
CA VAL A 92 2.59 12.31 -14.72
C VAL A 92 2.97 11.51 -15.96
N ASP A 93 4.20 11.74 -16.44
CA ASP A 93 4.80 11.01 -17.55
C ASP A 93 5.63 9.85 -17.00
N LEU A 94 5.15 8.62 -17.19
CA LEU A 94 5.88 7.41 -16.82
C LEU A 94 6.66 6.88 -18.02
N ARG A 95 7.98 6.99 -17.93
CA ARG A 95 8.93 6.35 -18.84
C ARG A 95 9.52 5.11 -18.16
N ARG A 96 10.19 4.25 -18.93
CA ARG A 96 10.84 3.03 -18.40
C ARG A 96 11.87 3.30 -17.30
N ASP A 97 12.51 4.46 -17.34
CA ASP A 97 13.54 4.94 -16.42
C ASP A 97 13.00 5.91 -15.36
N THR A 98 11.70 6.22 -15.39
CA THR A 98 11.07 7.07 -14.38
C THR A 98 10.92 6.30 -13.07
N GLU A 99 11.66 6.73 -12.05
CA GLU A 99 11.47 6.25 -10.68
C GLU A 99 10.28 6.96 -10.04
N VAL A 100 9.43 6.20 -9.33
CA VAL A 100 8.31 6.76 -8.57
C VAL A 100 8.47 6.40 -7.10
N ILE A 101 8.62 7.42 -6.25
CA ILE A 101 8.95 7.26 -4.84
C ILE A 101 7.80 7.80 -3.98
N PHE A 102 7.35 6.99 -3.03
CA PHE A 102 6.35 7.36 -2.03
C PHE A 102 7.03 7.59 -0.69
N LEU A 103 7.02 8.82 -0.18
CA LEU A 103 7.68 9.17 1.07
C LEU A 103 6.62 9.52 2.13
N LYS A 104 6.56 8.73 3.20
CA LYS A 104 5.66 8.99 4.33
C LYS A 104 6.15 10.18 5.14
N LEU A 105 5.25 11.13 5.42
CA LEU A 105 5.54 12.24 6.31
C LEU A 105 5.30 11.83 7.76
N VAL A 106 6.27 12.10 8.62
CA VAL A 106 6.19 11.88 10.07
C VAL A 106 6.41 13.21 10.79
N PRO A 107 5.61 13.53 11.83
CA PRO A 107 5.82 14.75 12.58
C PRO A 107 7.19 14.73 13.25
N LEU A 108 7.93 15.82 13.11
CA LEU A 108 9.20 15.98 13.82
C LEU A 108 8.90 16.21 15.30
N VAL A 109 9.42 15.33 16.15
CA VAL A 109 9.47 15.59 17.59
C VAL A 109 10.62 16.58 17.82
N GLY A 110 10.29 17.83 18.12
CA GLY A 110 11.27 18.84 18.49
C GLY A 110 11.94 18.50 19.82
N GLY A 111 13.26 18.66 19.89
CA GLY A 111 14.03 18.69 21.14
C GLY A 111 14.08 20.09 21.72
#